data_AF-A0A8H5H5N6-F1
#
_entry.id   AF-A0A8H5H5N6-F1
#
_cell.length_a   1.000
_cell.length_b   1.000
_cell.length_c   1.000
_cell.angle_alpha   90.00
_cell.angle_beta   90.00
_cell.angle_gamma   90.00
#
_symmetry.space_group_name_H-M   'P 1'
#
loop_
_entity.id
_entity.type
_entity.pdbx_description
1 polymer ?
#
loop_
_entity_poly.entity_id
_entity_poly.type
_entity_poly.pdbx_seq_one_letter_code
_entity_poly.pdbx_strand_id
1 'polypeptide(L)'
;MAIFGLWVINKAGGLVYQRTFADGLAQLTSNEYLILAGTLHGIHAITSRLSPIPGQCSGAQVIEGETFKLNVLLTLTGTKFVLLTSPAEPTAAIDTLLQKIYTAYSEKVMQNPFHTPEMPIRSEAFDMSLTALVH
;
A
#
# COMPACT_ATOMS: atom_id res chain seq x y z
N MET A 1 15.37 11.08 -2.97
CA MET A 1 14.32 10.45 -3.78
C MET A 1 14.39 8.96 -3.53
N ALA A 2 13.42 8.44 -2.79
CA ALA A 2 13.46 7.05 -2.33
C ALA A 2 12.03 6.54 -2.09
N ILE A 3 11.78 5.32 -2.56
CA ILE A 3 10.62 4.52 -2.20
C ILE A 3 11.11 3.56 -1.11
N PHE A 4 10.61 3.72 0.11
CA PHE A 4 11.05 2.93 1.25
C PHE A 4 10.43 1.53 1.24
N GLY A 5 9.13 1.44 0.94
CA GLY A 5 8.43 0.16 0.98
C GLY A 5 7.00 0.21 0.46
N LEU A 6 6.46 -0.98 0.18
CA LEU A 6 5.08 -1.21 -0.25
C LEU A 6 4.39 -2.17 0.71
N TRP A 7 3.18 -1.80 1.16
CA TRP A 7 2.27 -2.69 1.86
C TRP A 7 1.01 -2.91 1.04
N VAL A 8 0.50 -4.15 1.07
CA VAL A 8 -0.83 -4.48 0.55
C VAL A 8 -1.68 -4.94 1.72
N ILE A 9 -2.77 -4.22 1.96
CA ILE A 9 -3.71 -4.48 3.04
C ILE A 9 -5.01 -4.96 2.40
N ASN A 10 -5.49 -6.11 2.83
CA ASN A 10 -6.69 -6.73 2.28
C ASN A 10 -7.97 -5.97 2.70
N LYS A 11 -9.13 -6.43 2.21
CA LYS A 11 -10.40 -5.76 2.48
C LYS A 11 -10.77 -5.81 3.98
N ALA A 12 -10.35 -6.86 4.68
CA ALA A 12 -10.56 -7.03 6.12
C ALA A 12 -9.57 -6.25 7.01
N GLY A 13 -8.59 -5.54 6.42
CA GLY A 13 -7.59 -4.79 7.17
C GLY A 13 -6.35 -5.59 7.60
N GLY A 14 -6.22 -6.83 7.12
CA GLY A 14 -5.02 -7.64 7.32
C GLY A 14 -3.92 -7.30 6.31
N LEU A 15 -2.68 -7.24 6.78
CA LEU A 15 -1.51 -7.14 5.92
C LEU A 15 -1.30 -8.46 5.17
N VAL A 16 -1.37 -8.42 3.84
CA VAL A 16 -1.16 -9.60 2.99
C VAL A 16 0.16 -9.54 2.22
N TYR A 17 0.80 -8.38 2.16
CA TYR A 17 2.13 -8.25 1.57
C TYR A 17 2.86 -7.05 2.17
N GLN A 18 4.15 -7.23 2.41
CA GLN A 18 5.06 -6.18 2.84
C GLN A 18 6.39 -6.39 2.14
N ARG A 19 6.94 -5.31 1.61
CA ARG A 19 8.30 -5.30 1.09
C ARG A 19 8.97 -3.97 1.31
N THR A 20 10.25 -4.03 1.67
CA THR A 20 11.15 -2.89 1.80
C THR A 20 12.05 -2.83 0.57
N PHE A 21 12.25 -1.64 0.00
CA PHE A 21 13.08 -1.41 -1.19
C PHE A 21 14.34 -0.59 -0.88
N ALA A 22 14.27 0.30 0.10
CA ALA A 22 15.38 1.16 0.49
C ALA A 22 15.48 1.26 2.01
N ASP A 23 16.70 1.47 2.49
CA ASP A 23 16.95 1.82 3.89
C ASP A 23 16.50 3.26 4.19
N GLY A 24 16.42 3.60 5.48
CA GLY A 24 16.09 4.95 5.93
C GLY A 24 14.88 5.01 6.87
N LEU A 25 14.11 3.93 6.96
CA LEU A 25 13.10 3.74 8.01
C LEU A 25 13.57 2.70 9.02
N ALA A 26 13.01 2.76 10.23
CA ALA A 26 13.27 1.75 11.26
C ALA A 26 12.83 0.36 10.78
N GLN A 27 13.66 -0.65 11.06
CA GLN A 27 13.31 -2.04 10.79
C GLN A 27 12.31 -2.50 11.83
N LEU A 28 11.14 -2.94 11.36
CA LEU A 28 10.06 -3.40 12.21
C LEU A 28 9.96 -4.92 12.15
N THR A 29 9.50 -5.53 13.24
CA THR A 29 9.13 -6.93 13.30
C THR A 29 7.87 -7.21 12.48
N SER A 30 7.66 -8.47 12.13
CA SER A 30 6.45 -8.89 11.38
C SER A 30 5.16 -8.50 12.10
N ASN A 31 5.14 -8.60 13.44
CA ASN A 31 3.97 -8.26 14.25
C ASN A 31 3.70 -6.76 14.26
N GLU A 32 4.73 -5.92 14.30
CA GLU A 32 4.57 -4.47 14.23
C GLU A 32 3.99 -4.03 12.89
N TYR A 33 4.44 -4.61 11.78
CA TYR A 33 3.82 -4.36 10.47
C TYR A 33 2.34 -4.75 10.44
N LEU A 34 1.96 -5.90 11.03
CA LEU A 34 0.57 -6.32 11.13
C LEU A 34 -0.28 -5.32 11.93
N ILE A 35 0.24 -4.85 13.06
CA ILE A 35 -0.43 -3.84 13.91
C ILE A 35 -0.58 -2.53 13.15
N LEU A 36 0.48 -2.06 12.47
CA LEU A 36 0.45 -0.81 11.71
C LEU A 36 -0.53 -0.87 10.54
N ALA A 37 -0.58 -1.99 9.82
CA ALA A 37 -1.54 -2.19 8.74
C ALA A 37 -2.99 -2.13 9.25
N GLY A 38 -3.29 -2.82 10.36
CA GLY A 38 -4.62 -2.76 11.00
C GLY A 38 -4.96 -1.35 11.50
N THR A 39 -3.98 -0.65 12.06
CA THR A 39 -4.14 0.75 12.51
C THR A 39 -4.45 1.67 11.34
N LEU A 40 -3.70 1.58 10.24
CA LEU A 40 -3.93 2.37 9.03
C LEU A 40 -5.29 2.06 8.41
N HIS A 41 -5.72 0.80 8.42
CA HIS A 41 -7.06 0.41 7.97
C HIS A 41 -8.15 1.10 8.80
N GLY A 42 -8.00 1.13 10.13
CA GLY A 42 -8.90 1.85 11.03
C GLY A 42 -8.92 3.36 10.78
N ILE A 43 -7.74 3.99 10.65
CA ILE A 43 -7.62 5.42 10.30
C ILE A 43 -8.33 5.74 8.99
N HIS A 44 -8.13 4.92 7.95
CA HIS A 44 -8.77 5.10 6.67
C HIS A 44 -10.31 5.01 6.77
N ALA A 45 -10.83 4.07 7.57
CA ALA A 45 -12.27 3.96 7.83
C ALA A 45 -12.83 5.17 8.60
N ILE A 46 -12.14 5.65 9.63
CA ILE A 46 -12.56 6.83 10.42
C ILE A 46 -12.59 8.08 9.55
N THR A 47 -11.51 8.33 8.80
CA THR A 47 -11.38 9.51 7.92
C THR A 47 -12.43 9.52 6.81
N SER A 48 -12.89 8.35 6.34
CA SER A 48 -14.03 8.26 5.41
C SER A 48 -15.34 8.81 5.98
N ARG A 49 -15.49 8.89 7.31
CA ARG A 49 -16.68 9.42 7.98
C ARG A 49 -16.50 10.81 8.55
N LEU A 50 -15.27 11.32 8.56
CA LEU A 50 -14.94 12.62 9.13
C LEU A 50 -15.07 13.78 8.13
N SER A 51 -15.17 13.48 6.83
CA SER A 51 -15.25 14.51 5.79
C SER A 51 -16.43 15.46 6.06
N PRO A 52 -16.18 16.78 6.17
CA PRO A 52 -17.25 17.76 6.37
C PRO A 52 -18.05 18.01 5.08
N ILE A 53 -17.60 17.47 3.94
CA ILE A 53 -18.24 17.63 2.64
C ILE A 53 -19.06 16.37 2.33
N PRO A 54 -20.40 16.46 2.29
CA PRO A 54 -21.26 15.33 1.95
C PRO A 54 -20.93 14.77 0.56
N GLY A 55 -20.83 13.45 0.43
CA GLY A 55 -20.66 12.76 -0.86
C GLY A 55 -19.21 12.67 -1.36
N GLN A 56 -18.23 13.30 -0.70
CA GLN A 56 -16.81 13.15 -1.01
C GLN A 56 -16.07 12.53 0.18
N CYS A 57 -16.15 11.21 0.27
CA CYS A 57 -15.56 10.42 1.34
C CYS A 57 -14.75 9.25 0.77
N SER A 58 -13.45 9.42 0.60
CA SER A 58 -12.53 8.39 0.07
C SER A 58 -11.53 7.85 1.09
N GLY A 59 -11.66 8.24 2.36
CA GLY A 59 -10.71 7.90 3.43
C GLY A 59 -9.36 8.58 3.26
N ALA A 60 -8.42 8.27 4.17
CA ALA A 60 -7.07 8.80 4.15
C ALA A 60 -6.32 8.34 2.89
N GLN A 61 -5.90 9.30 2.06
CA GLN A 61 -5.13 9.06 0.83
C GLN A 61 -3.64 9.35 1.02
N VAL A 62 -3.29 10.38 1.79
CA VAL A 62 -1.90 10.78 2.04
C VAL A 62 -1.72 11.08 3.52
N ILE A 63 -0.67 10.52 4.12
CA ILE A 63 -0.21 10.83 5.47
C ILE A 63 1.26 11.21 5.35
N GLU A 64 1.60 12.45 5.65
CA GLU A 64 2.95 12.99 5.53
C GLU A 64 3.50 13.34 6.90
N GLY A 65 4.71 12.87 7.19
CA GLY A 65 5.52 13.27 8.34
C GLY A 65 6.81 13.94 7.87
N GLU A 66 7.68 14.28 8.81
CA GLU A 66 8.93 14.98 8.51
C GLU A 66 9.90 14.18 7.63
N THR A 67 9.92 12.85 7.80
CA THR A 67 10.91 11.96 7.16
C THR A 67 10.30 11.04 6.11
N PHE A 68 8.98 10.86 6.12
CA PHE A 68 8.29 9.92 5.24
C PHE A 68 6.93 10.44 4.82
N LYS A 69 6.46 9.92 3.68
CA LYS A 69 5.14 10.15 3.15
C LYS A 69 4.52 8.81 2.79
N LEU A 70 3.29 8.60 3.21
CA LEU A 70 2.52 7.38 3.02
C LEU A 70 1.34 7.70 2.12
N ASN A 71 1.26 7.03 0.97
CA ASN A 71 0.19 7.22 0.00
C ASN A 71 -0.63 5.94 -0.11
N VAL A 72 -1.96 6.08 -0.05
CA VAL A 72 -2.91 4.97 0.00
C VAL A 72 -3.79 5.00 -1.25
N LEU A 73 -3.67 3.95 -2.06
CA LEU A 73 -4.61 3.65 -3.13
C LEU A 73 -5.61 2.61 -2.63
N LEU A 74 -6.88 3.01 -2.43
CA LEU A 74 -8.00 2.09 -2.23
C LEU A 74 -8.57 1.66 -3.59
N THR A 75 -8.57 0.36 -3.85
CA THR A 75 -9.20 -0.23 -5.03
C THR A 75 -10.71 -0.43 -4.82
N LEU A 76 -11.48 -0.54 -5.91
CA LEU A 76 -12.92 -0.82 -5.86
C LEU A 76 -13.26 -2.16 -5.19
N THR A 77 -12.32 -3.12 -5.20
CA THR A 77 -12.48 -4.41 -4.51
C THR A 77 -12.24 -4.32 -3.00
N GLY A 78 -11.71 -3.19 -2.50
CA GLY A 78 -11.48 -2.92 -1.08
C GLY A 78 -10.03 -3.13 -0.61
N THR A 79 -9.16 -3.66 -1.47
CA THR A 79 -7.72 -3.83 -1.21
C THR A 79 -7.02 -2.47 -1.25
N LYS A 80 -6.11 -2.22 -0.30
CA LYS A 80 -5.37 -0.97 -0.17
C LYS A 80 -3.90 -1.22 -0.49
N PHE A 81 -3.36 -0.42 -1.39
CA PHE A 81 -1.94 -0.37 -1.70
C PHE A 81 -1.35 0.86 -1.04
N VAL A 82 -0.32 0.65 -0.23
CA VAL A 82 0.26 1.68 0.61
C VAL A 82 1.73 1.81 0.26
N LEU A 83 2.12 2.95 -0.30
CA LEU A 83 3.50 3.22 -0.68
C LEU A 83 4.12 4.22 0.30
N LEU A 84 5.24 3.83 0.89
CA LEU A 84 6.05 4.68 1.75
C LEU A 84 7.19 5.27 0.92
N THR A 85 7.29 6.59 0.89
CA THR A 85 8.27 7.34 0.10
C THR A 85 8.89 8.47 0.91
N SER A 86 9.96 9.08 0.39
CA SER A 86 10.43 10.37 0.94
C SER A 86 9.40 11.49 0.66
N PRO A 87 9.30 12.52 1.52
CA PRO A 87 8.36 13.64 1.33
C PRO A 87 8.58 14.44 0.03
N ALA A 88 9.82 14.43 -0.49
CA ALA A 88 10.18 15.14 -1.72
C ALA A 88 9.54 14.56 -3.01
N GLU A 89 8.95 13.36 -2.94
CA GLU A 89 8.36 12.72 -4.12
C GLU A 89 7.00 13.36 -4.51
N PRO A 90 6.82 13.77 -5.78
CA PRO A 90 5.56 14.33 -6.26
C PRO A 90 4.43 13.29 -6.20
N THR A 91 3.28 13.67 -5.61
CA THR A 91 2.12 12.77 -5.47
C THR A 91 1.66 12.17 -6.81
N ALA A 92 1.67 12.94 -7.90
CA ALA A 92 1.26 12.45 -9.21
C ALA A 92 2.12 11.28 -9.75
N ALA A 93 3.44 11.30 -9.46
CA ALA A 93 4.33 10.20 -9.84
C ALA A 93 4.04 8.94 -9.01
N ILE A 94 3.77 9.12 -7.72
CA ILE A 94 3.40 8.05 -6.79
C ILE A 94 2.08 7.41 -7.20
N ASP A 95 1.06 8.22 -7.55
CA ASP A 95 -0.24 7.71 -7.99
C ASP A 95 -0.10 6.85 -9.25
N THR A 96 0.70 7.31 -10.22
CA THR A 96 1.00 6.56 -11.44
C THR A 96 1.70 5.24 -11.13
N LEU A 97 2.64 5.24 -10.19
CA LEU A 97 3.34 4.04 -9.76
C LEU A 97 2.40 3.06 -9.03
N LEU A 98 1.54 3.56 -8.13
CA LEU A 98 0.53 2.75 -7.44
C LEU A 98 -0.44 2.07 -8.42
N GLN A 99 -0.84 2.77 -9.49
CA GLN A 99 -1.63 2.16 -10.56
C GLN A 99 -0.88 1.04 -11.30
N LYS A 100 0.40 1.24 -11.63
CA LYS A 100 1.24 0.19 -12.25
C LYS A 100 1.41 -1.02 -11.32
N ILE A 101 1.61 -0.78 -10.02
CA ILE A 101 1.69 -1.82 -9.00
C ILE A 101 0.39 -2.61 -8.92
N TYR A 102 -0.77 -1.92 -8.96
CA TYR A 102 -2.07 -2.57 -8.97
C TYR A 102 -2.25 -3.46 -10.21
N THR A 103 -1.87 -2.98 -11.40
CA THR A 103 -1.87 -3.80 -12.63
C THR A 103 -0.99 -5.04 -12.48
N ALA A 104 0.23 -4.88 -11.95
CA ALA A 104 1.14 -6.00 -11.72
C ALA A 104 0.58 -7.01 -10.71
N TYR A 105 -0.11 -6.55 -9.66
CA TYR A 105 -0.81 -7.41 -8.70
C TYR A 105 -1.92 -8.21 -9.39
N SER A 106 -2.75 -7.55 -10.20
CA SER A 106 -3.82 -8.22 -10.95
C SER A 106 -3.27 -9.29 -11.90
N GLU A 107 -2.16 -9.03 -12.58
CA GLU A 107 -1.56 -10.00 -13.51
C GLU A 107 -0.80 -11.13 -12.83
N LYS A 108 0.01 -10.84 -11.81
CA LYS A 108 0.97 -11.82 -11.25
C LYS A 108 0.46 -12.52 -9.99
N VAL A 109 -0.58 -11.99 -9.36
CA VAL A 109 -1.18 -12.57 -8.15
C VAL A 109 -2.58 -13.08 -8.44
N MET A 110 -3.47 -12.24 -8.97
CA MET A 110 -4.88 -12.63 -9.16
C MET A 110 -5.12 -13.61 -10.31
N GLN A 111 -4.24 -13.66 -11.31
CA GLN A 111 -4.33 -14.68 -12.37
C GLN A 111 -3.81 -16.06 -11.94
N ASN A 112 -3.16 -16.17 -10.77
CA ASN A 112 -2.68 -17.46 -10.28
C ASN A 112 -3.87 -18.26 -9.67
N PRO A 113 -4.28 -19.40 -10.27
CA PRO A 113 -5.43 -20.16 -9.79
C PRO A 113 -5.23 -20.80 -8.41
N PHE A 114 -4.00 -20.87 -7.92
CA PHE A 114 -3.67 -21.40 -6.59
C PHE A 114 -3.57 -20.32 -5.52
N HIS A 115 -3.70 -19.04 -5.88
CA HIS A 115 -3.72 -17.97 -4.91
C HIS A 115 -5.12 -17.77 -4.34
N THR A 116 -5.26 -18.00 -3.03
CA THR A 116 -6.49 -17.69 -2.31
C THR A 116 -6.53 -16.18 -2.00
N PRO A 117 -7.58 -15.45 -2.43
CA PRO A 117 -7.73 -14.03 -2.10
C PRO A 117 -7.69 -13.78 -0.59
N GLU A 118 -7.30 -12.56 -0.20
CA GLU A 118 -7.20 -12.11 1.20
C GLU A 118 -6.12 -12.82 2.05
N MET A 119 -5.39 -13.79 1.49
CA MET A 119 -4.27 -14.49 2.14
C MET A 119 -2.92 -13.86 1.77
N PRO A 120 -1.85 -14.12 2.54
CA PRO A 120 -0.52 -13.59 2.24
C PRO A 120 -0.04 -13.91 0.82
N ILE A 121 0.48 -12.90 0.14
CA ILE A 121 0.97 -12.98 -1.24
C ILE A 121 2.40 -13.52 -1.22
N ARG A 122 2.62 -14.67 -1.88
CA ARG A 122 3.93 -15.30 -2.07
C ARG A 122 4.15 -15.56 -3.55
N SER A 123 4.44 -14.51 -4.31
CA SER A 123 4.62 -14.58 -5.77
C SER A 123 5.93 -13.93 -6.17
N GLU A 124 6.92 -14.75 -6.54
CA GLU A 124 8.23 -14.27 -7.02
C GLU A 124 8.08 -13.43 -8.30
N ALA A 125 7.14 -13.78 -9.17
CA ALA A 125 6.87 -13.00 -10.39
C ALA A 125 6.34 -11.60 -10.07
N PHE A 126 5.55 -11.46 -9.01
CA PHE A 126 5.12 -10.16 -8.50
C PHE A 126 6.32 -9.40 -7.92
N ASP A 127 7.17 -10.07 -7.15
CA ASP A 127 8.37 -9.46 -6.58
C ASP A 127 9.32 -8.93 -7.67
N MET A 128 9.58 -9.69 -8.73
CA MET A 128 10.41 -9.24 -9.84
C MET A 128 9.81 -8.01 -10.54
N SER A 129 8.49 -8.02 -10.75
CA SER A 129 7.78 -6.90 -11.39
C SER A 129 7.88 -5.63 -10.54
N LEU A 130 7.75 -5.75 -9.22
CA LEU A 130 7.92 -4.61 -8.29
C LEU A 130 9.33 -4.04 -8.32
N THR A 131 10.35 -4.91 -8.31
CA THR A 131 11.75 -4.45 -8.42
C THR A 131 11.99 -3.67 -9.71
N ALA A 132 11.41 -4.10 -10.84
CA ALA A 132 11.51 -3.38 -12.11
C ALA A 132 10.73 -2.06 -12.15
N LEU A 133 9.70 -1.89 -11.32
CA LEU A 133 8.87 -0.67 -11.27
C LEU A 133 9.42 0.40 -10.31
N VAL A 134 10.16 -0.02 -9.28
CA VAL A 134 10.69 0.84 -8.21
C VAL A 134 12.11 1.33 -8.51
N HIS A 135 12.83 0.67 -9.43
CA HIS A 135 14.16 1.07 -9.91
C HIS A 135 14.12 2.01 -11.12
#